data_AF-A0A0F9UXJ6-F1
#
_entry.id   AF-A0A0F9UXJ6-F1
#
_cell.length_a   1.000
_cell.length_b   1.000
_cell.length_c   1.000
_cell.angle_alpha   90.00
_cell.angle_beta   90.00
_cell.angle_gamma   90.00
#
_symmetry.space_group_name_H-M   'P 1'
#
loop_
_entity.id
_entity.type
_entity.pdbx_description
1 polymer ?
#
loop_
_entity_poly.entity_id
_entity_poly.type
_entity_poly.pdbx_seq_one_letter_code
_entity_poly.pdbx_strand_id
1 'polypeptide(L)'
;MRTLTAALLTAQTSGYPVGSYAPAVRCIFTSKDGGTTHDYSFDPTVTTNRLEHVQQIEERENDSGIILLSNYDRAVPTDLTGYYVDLGWGLNTSSGILWDTAAGAVAPRMWIMRQSDISGAPKGSLPQLYTLFQLQGVWGAVLNKQPFLVESTPFSDIPLYKYDELNTISALTGKTIYGVLEYIIEVLLFAQTGLAFTLDDLGAQDDGEISSIIPFPSDNTKLLRTINDGSPWYFETYGDVIRSLLELTNCILVPRADLAFRIMYPQSSDTADVTYYSSNADGHPFYEAENRRLNMIPNHIEVYGGEDAITGYPTVTGHWYDTDHFSGWVSPATLATYDGPFMEVKASGSTDRMLWETGLDTAEKCRNKAAELGWQLKDQIRGTRVIIPMDARVELYDRVEVNDARGL
;
A
#
# COMPACT_ATOMS: atom_id res chain seq x y z
N MET A 1 -10.73 -4.88 -6.50
CA MET A 1 -11.16 -6.27 -6.25
C MET A 1 -10.49 -7.27 -7.18
N ARG A 2 -10.04 -8.42 -6.65
CA ARG A 2 -9.56 -9.56 -7.45
C ARG A 2 -10.71 -10.19 -8.22
N THR A 3 -10.48 -10.52 -9.49
CA THR A 3 -11.45 -11.30 -10.25
C THR A 3 -11.32 -12.77 -9.82
N LEU A 4 -12.45 -13.43 -9.62
CA LEU A 4 -12.50 -14.87 -9.36
C LEU A 4 -13.24 -15.59 -10.49
N THR A 5 -12.87 -16.84 -10.71
CA THR A 5 -13.61 -17.79 -11.52
C THR A 5 -14.98 -17.99 -10.89
N ALA A 6 -15.98 -18.20 -11.74
CA ALA A 6 -17.34 -18.46 -11.28
C ALA A 6 -17.41 -19.64 -10.29
N ALA A 7 -16.55 -20.65 -10.46
CA ALA A 7 -16.48 -21.81 -9.57
C ALA A 7 -15.97 -21.46 -8.17
N LEU A 8 -14.89 -20.66 -8.06
CA LEU A 8 -14.36 -20.23 -6.76
C LEU A 8 -15.31 -19.24 -6.06
N LEU A 9 -15.91 -18.31 -6.81
CA LEU A 9 -16.94 -17.41 -6.28
C LEU A 9 -18.16 -18.18 -5.75
N THR A 10 -18.62 -19.20 -6.49
CA THR A 10 -19.72 -20.06 -6.03
C THR A 10 -19.33 -20.80 -4.75
N ALA A 11 -18.13 -21.38 -4.70
CA ALA A 11 -17.66 -22.07 -3.49
C ALA A 11 -17.55 -21.13 -2.27
N GLN A 12 -17.10 -19.88 -2.47
CA GLN A 12 -17.01 -18.86 -1.41
C GLN A 12 -18.36 -18.23 -1.05
N THR A 13 -19.39 -18.32 -1.88
CA THR A 13 -20.75 -17.86 -1.53
C THR A 13 -21.54 -18.98 -0.83
N SER A 14 -21.48 -20.20 -1.35
CA SER A 14 -22.34 -21.32 -0.93
C SER A 14 -21.70 -22.28 0.08
N GLY A 15 -20.37 -22.27 0.24
CA GLY A 15 -19.64 -23.21 1.09
C GLY A 15 -19.62 -22.85 2.58
N TYR A 16 -19.66 -21.56 2.91
CA TYR A 16 -19.59 -21.05 4.29
C TYR A 16 -20.77 -21.41 5.22
N PRO A 17 -22.00 -21.71 4.76
CA PRO A 17 -23.10 -22.04 5.69
C PRO A 17 -23.17 -23.50 6.17
N VAL A 18 -22.46 -24.47 5.57
CA VAL A 18 -22.79 -25.91 5.70
C VAL A 18 -21.66 -26.81 6.23
N GLY A 19 -20.56 -26.24 6.72
CA GLY A 19 -19.46 -27.03 7.30
C GLY A 19 -18.66 -27.87 6.29
N SER A 20 -18.90 -27.69 4.99
CA SER A 20 -18.12 -28.27 3.88
C SER A 20 -16.94 -27.38 3.48
N TYR A 21 -16.37 -26.66 4.45
CA TYR A 21 -15.27 -25.73 4.25
C TYR A 21 -13.95 -26.50 4.24
N ALA A 22 -13.28 -26.47 3.09
CA ALA A 22 -11.96 -27.02 2.93
C ALA A 22 -11.07 -25.89 2.37
N PRO A 23 -10.54 -25.02 3.26
CA PRO A 23 -9.66 -23.95 2.83
C PRO A 23 -8.47 -24.54 2.16
N ALA A 24 -7.99 -23.79 1.20
CA ALA A 24 -6.75 -24.08 0.57
C ALA A 24 -5.93 -22.78 0.72
N VAL A 25 -4.62 -22.88 0.97
CA VAL A 25 -3.63 -21.79 0.76
C VAL A 25 -2.59 -22.14 -0.32
N ARG A 26 -2.37 -21.28 -1.31
CA ARG A 26 -1.23 -21.37 -2.24
C ARG A 26 -0.01 -20.76 -1.57
N CYS A 27 1.12 -21.47 -1.60
CA CYS A 27 2.35 -21.04 -0.94
C CYS A 27 3.56 -21.56 -1.72
N ILE A 28 3.94 -20.85 -2.79
CA ILE A 28 5.03 -21.26 -3.69
C ILE A 28 6.22 -20.32 -3.53
N PHE A 29 7.37 -20.90 -3.22
CA PHE A 29 8.62 -20.22 -3.01
C PHE A 29 9.43 -20.34 -4.28
N THR A 30 9.88 -19.23 -4.84
CA THR A 30 10.64 -19.20 -6.09
C THR A 30 11.92 -18.41 -5.91
N SER A 31 13.04 -18.95 -6.41
CA SER A 31 14.33 -18.29 -6.36
C SER A 31 14.32 -16.98 -7.15
N LYS A 32 15.21 -16.05 -6.81
CA LYS A 32 15.29 -14.73 -7.45
C LYS A 32 15.41 -14.81 -8.99
N ASP A 33 16.12 -15.81 -9.49
CA ASP A 33 16.32 -16.06 -10.93
C ASP A 33 15.18 -16.88 -11.58
N GLY A 34 14.18 -17.29 -10.81
CA GLY A 34 13.07 -18.13 -11.29
C GLY A 34 13.44 -19.59 -11.56
N GLY A 35 14.70 -20.00 -11.29
CA GLY A 35 15.21 -21.32 -11.66
C GLY A 35 14.80 -22.46 -10.73
N THR A 36 14.46 -22.17 -9.47
CA THR A 36 14.11 -23.17 -8.45
C THR A 36 12.80 -22.80 -7.76
N THR A 37 11.92 -23.79 -7.60
CA THR A 37 10.63 -23.63 -6.92
C THR A 37 10.42 -24.67 -5.83
N HIS A 38 9.89 -24.27 -4.68
CA HIS A 38 9.40 -25.15 -3.63
C HIS A 38 7.92 -24.86 -3.34
N ASP A 39 7.09 -25.89 -3.42
CA ASP A 39 5.65 -25.77 -3.17
C ASP A 39 5.32 -26.29 -1.76
N TYR A 40 4.82 -25.39 -0.91
CA TYR A 40 4.33 -25.69 0.43
C TYR A 40 2.87 -25.29 0.58
N SER A 41 2.12 -25.26 -0.52
CA SER A 41 0.69 -24.98 -0.52
C SER A 41 -0.05 -25.95 0.41
N PHE A 42 -1.06 -25.44 1.10
CA PHE A 42 -1.96 -26.24 1.93
C PHE A 42 -3.06 -26.84 1.08
N ASP A 43 -3.04 -28.16 0.95
CA ASP A 43 -4.05 -28.96 0.27
C ASP A 43 -4.89 -29.71 1.33
N PRO A 44 -6.17 -29.37 1.53
CA PRO A 44 -6.99 -30.00 2.56
C PRO A 44 -7.36 -31.47 2.25
N THR A 45 -7.06 -31.98 1.05
CA THR A 45 -7.34 -33.36 0.62
C THR A 45 -6.22 -34.34 0.95
N VAL A 46 -5.01 -33.83 1.23
CA VAL A 46 -3.87 -34.66 1.61
C VAL A 46 -3.67 -34.66 3.13
N THR A 47 -3.12 -35.76 3.63
CA THR A 47 -2.84 -35.93 5.07
C THR A 47 -1.47 -35.41 5.49
N THR A 48 -0.65 -34.96 4.53
CA THR A 48 0.75 -34.54 4.74
C THR A 48 0.95 -33.11 4.26
N ASN A 49 0.45 -32.13 5.02
CA ASN A 49 0.77 -30.72 4.81
C ASN A 49 1.91 -30.29 5.73
N ARG A 50 2.82 -29.46 5.20
CA ARG A 50 3.87 -28.81 6.01
C ARG A 50 3.45 -27.45 6.50
N LEU A 51 2.52 -26.78 5.83
CA LEU A 51 2.08 -25.44 6.19
C LEU A 51 1.24 -25.50 7.47
N GLU A 52 1.78 -24.99 8.56
CA GLU A 52 1.13 -24.94 9.87
C GLU A 52 0.45 -23.58 10.10
N HIS A 53 1.07 -22.52 9.59
CA HIS A 53 0.57 -21.17 9.72
C HIS A 53 1.00 -20.31 8.54
N VAL A 54 0.08 -19.47 8.08
CA VAL A 54 0.36 -18.38 7.15
C VAL A 54 -0.39 -17.15 7.63
N GLN A 55 0.28 -16.01 7.57
CA GLN A 55 -0.32 -14.72 7.79
C GLN A 55 0.26 -13.75 6.76
N GLN A 56 -0.61 -12.94 6.18
CA GLN A 56 -0.25 -11.81 5.36
C GLN A 56 -0.96 -10.57 5.91
N ILE A 57 -0.24 -9.48 5.96
CA ILE A 57 -0.73 -8.15 6.31
C ILE A 57 -0.49 -7.29 5.08
N GLU A 58 -1.57 -6.80 4.48
CA GLU A 58 -1.51 -5.80 3.42
C GLU A 58 -1.69 -4.42 4.08
N GLU A 59 -0.70 -3.54 3.92
CA GLU A 59 -0.65 -2.20 4.51
C GLU A 59 -0.08 -1.22 3.49
N ARG A 60 -0.43 0.07 3.63
CA ARG A 60 0.14 1.12 2.79
C ARG A 60 1.67 1.06 2.87
N GLU A 61 2.29 0.63 1.78
CA GLU A 61 3.75 0.62 1.59
C GLU A 61 4.53 -0.22 2.63
N ASN A 62 3.86 -1.11 3.36
CA ASN A 62 4.45 -1.88 4.47
C ASN A 62 3.91 -3.31 4.57
N ASP A 63 3.61 -3.93 3.42
CA ASP A 63 3.14 -5.33 3.40
C ASP A 63 4.14 -6.26 4.09
N SER A 64 3.63 -7.17 4.92
CA SER A 64 4.44 -8.12 5.67
C SER A 64 3.74 -9.45 5.83
N GLY A 65 4.50 -10.49 6.17
CA GLY A 65 3.93 -11.82 6.34
C GLY A 65 4.77 -12.75 7.19
N ILE A 66 4.13 -13.82 7.65
CA ILE A 66 4.74 -14.89 8.43
C ILE A 66 4.29 -16.22 7.86
N ILE A 67 5.24 -17.13 7.61
CA ILE A 67 4.96 -18.52 7.26
C ILE A 67 5.66 -19.41 8.29
N LEU A 68 4.94 -20.42 8.79
CA LEU A 68 5.48 -21.48 9.63
C LEU A 68 5.28 -22.83 8.93
N LEU A 69 6.39 -23.54 8.69
CA LEU A 69 6.39 -24.88 8.14
C LEU A 69 6.84 -25.90 9.18
N SER A 70 6.21 -27.07 9.23
CA SER A 70 6.75 -28.23 9.94
C SER A 70 7.92 -28.83 9.16
N ASN A 71 9.03 -29.03 9.87
CA ASN A 71 10.31 -29.43 9.32
C ASN A 71 10.99 -30.54 10.14
N TYR A 72 10.20 -31.45 10.75
CA TYR A 72 10.71 -32.51 11.62
C TYR A 72 11.70 -33.47 10.93
N ASP A 73 11.62 -33.59 9.61
CA ASP A 73 12.46 -34.43 8.76
C ASP A 73 13.55 -33.65 8.01
N ARG A 74 13.66 -32.33 8.25
CA ARG A 74 14.64 -31.43 7.60
C ARG A 74 14.53 -31.39 6.08
N ALA A 75 13.33 -31.54 5.54
CA ALA A 75 13.10 -31.44 4.10
C ALA A 75 13.02 -30.00 3.58
N VAL A 76 12.73 -29.02 4.45
CA VAL A 76 12.77 -27.59 4.07
C VAL A 76 14.25 -27.18 3.93
N PRO A 77 14.67 -26.61 2.78
CA PRO A 77 16.04 -26.16 2.57
C PRO A 77 16.54 -25.22 3.65
N THR A 78 17.85 -25.28 3.92
CA THR A 78 18.49 -24.56 5.03
C THR A 78 18.54 -23.04 4.83
N ASP A 79 18.46 -22.57 3.58
CA ASP A 79 18.43 -21.14 3.28
C ASP A 79 17.60 -20.88 2.03
N LEU A 80 16.46 -20.22 2.22
CA LEU A 80 15.57 -19.69 1.19
C LEU A 80 15.52 -18.16 1.25
N THR A 81 16.44 -17.50 1.97
CA THR A 81 16.47 -16.04 2.06
C THR A 81 16.60 -15.42 0.67
N GLY A 82 15.79 -14.41 0.37
CA GLY A 82 15.75 -13.76 -0.95
C GLY A 82 14.87 -14.46 -1.99
N TYR A 83 14.30 -15.63 -1.70
CA TYR A 83 13.22 -16.19 -2.52
C TYR A 83 11.99 -15.29 -2.40
N TYR A 84 11.23 -15.17 -3.49
CA TYR A 84 9.89 -14.59 -3.44
C TYR A 84 8.85 -15.68 -3.24
N VAL A 85 7.72 -15.31 -2.66
CA VAL A 85 6.61 -16.19 -2.31
C VAL A 85 5.35 -15.68 -2.98
N ASP A 86 4.73 -16.53 -3.79
CA ASP A 86 3.40 -16.30 -4.34
C ASP A 86 2.38 -16.90 -3.36
N LEU A 87 1.74 -16.04 -2.57
CA LEU A 87 0.63 -16.43 -1.69
C LEU A 87 -0.71 -16.31 -2.40
N GLY A 88 -1.62 -17.25 -2.17
CA GLY A 88 -2.97 -17.18 -2.70
C GLY A 88 -3.99 -17.83 -1.79
N TRP A 89 -5.23 -17.33 -1.85
CA TRP A 89 -6.32 -17.77 -1.00
C TRP A 89 -7.34 -18.52 -1.85
N GLY A 90 -7.69 -19.75 -1.48
CA GLY A 90 -8.48 -20.63 -2.35
C GLY A 90 -9.35 -21.62 -1.60
N LEU A 91 -10.10 -22.43 -2.34
CA LEU A 91 -10.97 -23.45 -1.76
C LEU A 91 -10.81 -24.77 -2.50
N ASN A 92 -10.93 -25.86 -1.76
CA ASN A 92 -11.19 -27.16 -2.35
C ASN A 92 -12.67 -27.28 -2.71
N THR A 93 -12.94 -27.45 -4.00
CA THR A 93 -14.28 -27.56 -4.57
C THR A 93 -14.54 -28.96 -5.10
N SER A 94 -15.76 -29.25 -5.54
CA SER A 94 -16.07 -30.50 -6.24
C SER A 94 -15.27 -30.69 -7.55
N SER A 95 -14.71 -29.61 -8.10
CA SER A 95 -13.85 -29.61 -9.28
C SER A 95 -12.35 -29.67 -8.94
N GLY A 96 -12.02 -29.88 -7.66
CA GLY A 96 -10.65 -29.82 -7.13
C GLY A 96 -10.32 -28.46 -6.51
N ILE A 97 -9.05 -28.27 -6.21
CA ILE A 97 -8.57 -27.08 -5.53
C ILE A 97 -8.44 -25.92 -6.51
N LEU A 98 -9.08 -24.80 -6.17
CA LEU A 98 -9.07 -23.59 -6.96
C LEU A 98 -8.31 -22.49 -6.23
N TRP A 99 -7.17 -22.16 -6.82
CA TRP A 99 -6.38 -20.96 -6.60
C TRP A 99 -6.54 -20.20 -7.90
N ASP A 100 -7.25 -19.08 -7.92
CA ASP A 100 -7.46 -18.43 -9.21
C ASP A 100 -6.21 -17.64 -9.64
N THR A 101 -5.20 -18.39 -10.11
CA THR A 101 -3.94 -17.85 -10.61
C THR A 101 -4.13 -17.14 -11.96
N ALA A 102 -5.18 -17.46 -12.71
CA ALA A 102 -5.45 -16.89 -14.02
C ALA A 102 -6.27 -15.59 -13.95
N ALA A 103 -7.10 -15.39 -12.92
CA ALA A 103 -7.89 -14.17 -12.73
C ALA A 103 -7.38 -13.26 -11.61
N GLY A 104 -6.23 -13.59 -10.99
CA GLY A 104 -5.52 -12.68 -10.09
C GLY A 104 -5.88 -12.79 -8.60
N ALA A 105 -6.38 -13.95 -8.14
CA ALA A 105 -6.59 -14.26 -6.72
C ALA A 105 -5.29 -14.63 -5.96
N VAL A 106 -4.17 -14.07 -6.42
CA VAL A 106 -2.85 -14.22 -5.80
C VAL A 106 -2.54 -12.87 -5.17
N ALA A 107 -2.06 -12.90 -3.94
CA ALA A 107 -1.68 -11.71 -3.23
C ALA A 107 -0.39 -11.11 -3.82
N PRO A 108 -0.07 -9.84 -3.54
CA PRO A 108 1.19 -9.24 -3.98
C PRO A 108 2.38 -10.09 -3.55
N ARG A 109 3.38 -10.21 -4.42
CA ARG A 109 4.59 -10.98 -4.11
C ARG A 109 5.26 -10.47 -2.84
N MET A 110 5.73 -11.40 -2.03
CA MET A 110 6.53 -11.11 -0.85
C MET A 110 7.87 -11.83 -0.90
N TRP A 111 8.89 -11.28 -0.25
CA TRP A 111 10.24 -11.85 -0.21
C TRP A 111 10.57 -12.36 1.18
N ILE A 112 11.29 -13.47 1.23
CA ILE A 112 11.82 -14.02 2.47
C ILE A 112 12.98 -13.15 2.93
N MET A 113 12.73 -12.37 3.98
CA MET A 113 13.73 -11.49 4.58
C MET A 113 14.54 -12.20 5.66
N ARG A 114 13.92 -13.18 6.32
CA ARG A 114 14.56 -13.99 7.35
C ARG A 114 13.97 -15.38 7.39
N GLN A 115 14.85 -16.36 7.55
CA GLN A 115 14.52 -17.73 7.89
C GLN A 115 15.07 -18.04 9.29
N SER A 116 14.33 -18.80 10.10
CA SER A 116 14.79 -19.25 11.41
C SER A 116 14.16 -20.57 11.78
N ASP A 117 14.94 -21.48 12.35
CA ASP A 117 14.45 -22.76 12.83
C ASP A 117 14.06 -22.67 14.32
N ILE A 118 12.88 -23.19 14.65
CA ILE A 118 12.32 -23.25 15.99
C ILE A 118 12.26 -24.70 16.41
N SER A 119 13.05 -25.06 17.42
CA SER A 119 13.01 -26.38 18.04
C SER A 119 12.12 -26.37 19.28
N GLY A 120 11.18 -27.30 19.37
CA GLY A 120 10.30 -27.50 20.51
C GLY A 120 10.54 -28.82 21.22
N ALA A 121 9.99 -28.96 22.43
CA ALA A 121 9.92 -30.26 23.10
C ALA A 121 9.09 -31.24 22.25
N PRO A 122 9.49 -32.52 22.14
CA PRO A 122 8.80 -33.48 21.27
C PRO A 122 7.33 -33.66 21.67
N LYS A 123 6.43 -33.71 20.68
CA LYS A 123 5.01 -34.04 20.86
C LYS A 123 4.81 -35.48 20.43
N GLY A 124 4.83 -36.40 21.38
CA GLY A 124 4.86 -37.84 21.10
C GLY A 124 6.26 -38.30 20.69
N SER A 125 6.35 -39.13 19.64
CA SER A 125 7.62 -39.70 19.14
C SER A 125 8.34 -38.84 18.10
N LEU A 126 7.74 -37.75 17.63
CA LEU A 126 8.32 -36.90 16.59
C LEU A 126 9.04 -35.69 17.20
N PRO A 127 10.28 -35.39 16.76
CA PRO A 127 10.93 -34.13 17.10
C PRO A 127 10.07 -32.97 16.57
N GLN A 128 9.96 -31.91 17.36
CA GLN A 128 9.24 -30.71 16.95
C GLN A 128 10.27 -29.74 16.41
N LEU A 129 10.39 -29.70 15.09
CA LEU A 129 11.20 -28.70 14.38
C LEU A 129 10.29 -27.97 13.40
N TYR A 130 10.30 -26.66 13.49
CA TYR A 130 9.58 -25.77 12.58
C TYR A 130 10.55 -24.82 11.93
N THR A 131 10.24 -24.40 10.70
CA THR A 131 10.96 -23.33 10.01
C THR A 131 10.02 -22.15 9.87
N LEU A 132 10.41 -21.02 10.45
CA LEU A 132 9.72 -19.74 10.41
C LEU A 132 10.33 -18.86 9.33
N PHE A 133 9.49 -18.30 8.48
CA PHE A 133 9.85 -17.30 7.49
C PHE A 133 9.17 -15.98 7.83
N GLN A 134 9.96 -14.90 7.83
CA GLN A 134 9.46 -13.53 7.89
C GLN A 134 9.55 -12.90 6.51
N LEU A 135 8.44 -12.35 6.05
CA LEU A 135 8.26 -11.83 4.70
C LEU A 135 8.07 -10.33 4.70
N GLN A 136 8.49 -9.68 3.62
CA GLN A 136 8.15 -8.28 3.30
C GLN A 136 7.68 -8.19 1.85
N GLY A 137 6.69 -7.35 1.57
CA GLY A 137 6.26 -7.04 0.21
C GLY A 137 7.28 -6.19 -0.54
N VAL A 138 6.96 -5.85 -1.80
CA VAL A 138 7.87 -5.14 -2.71
C VAL A 138 8.39 -3.82 -2.13
N TRP A 139 7.56 -3.09 -1.37
CA TRP A 139 7.97 -1.85 -0.72
C TRP A 139 9.12 -2.08 0.27
N GLY A 140 8.93 -2.98 1.24
CA GLY A 140 9.93 -3.25 2.27
C GLY A 140 11.14 -4.04 1.76
N ALA A 141 10.93 -4.98 0.83
CA ALA A 141 11.97 -5.89 0.34
C ALA A 141 12.79 -5.32 -0.82
N VAL A 142 12.17 -4.48 -1.68
CA VAL A 142 12.80 -3.97 -2.90
C VAL A 142 12.92 -2.44 -2.82
N LEU A 143 11.80 -1.71 -2.84
CA LEU A 143 11.81 -0.26 -3.05
C LEU A 143 12.56 0.50 -1.95
N ASN A 144 12.36 0.15 -0.69
CA ASN A 144 12.99 0.79 0.48
C ASN A 144 14.39 0.24 0.78
N LYS A 145 14.92 -0.69 -0.03
CA LYS A 145 16.24 -1.31 0.15
C LYS A 145 17.19 -1.02 -0.99
N GLN A 146 16.65 -0.67 -2.16
CA GLN A 146 17.44 -0.29 -3.32
C GLN A 146 17.72 1.21 -3.27
N PRO A 147 18.99 1.65 -3.24
CA PRO A 147 19.31 3.05 -3.46
C PRO A 147 18.81 3.43 -4.85
N PHE A 148 18.19 4.60 -4.97
CA PHE A 148 17.80 5.14 -6.26
C PHE A 148 19.06 5.39 -7.08
N LEU A 149 19.16 4.84 -8.28
CA LEU A 149 20.33 5.04 -9.15
C LEU A 149 19.85 5.51 -10.52
N VAL A 150 20.37 6.67 -10.93
CA VAL A 150 20.23 7.17 -12.30
C VAL A 150 21.62 7.14 -12.90
N GLU A 151 21.76 6.52 -14.07
CA GLU A 151 23.05 6.41 -14.76
C GLU A 151 23.73 7.79 -14.84
N SER A 152 24.92 7.90 -14.26
CA SER A 152 25.84 9.00 -14.50
C SER A 152 26.84 8.57 -15.58
N THR A 153 27.11 9.45 -16.54
CA THR A 153 28.24 9.27 -17.48
C THR A 153 29.55 9.06 -16.72
N PRO A 154 30.50 8.26 -17.24
CA PRO A 154 31.60 7.72 -16.47
C PRO A 154 32.62 8.81 -16.13
N PHE A 155 32.50 9.39 -14.92
CA PHE A 155 33.66 9.92 -14.22
C PHE A 155 33.92 9.05 -13.01
N SER A 156 35.13 8.49 -13.01
CA SER A 156 35.65 7.56 -12.03
C SER A 156 35.59 8.16 -10.63
N ASP A 157 35.01 7.37 -9.72
CA ASP A 157 35.32 7.29 -8.28
C ASP A 157 34.23 7.74 -7.31
N ILE A 158 33.13 8.38 -7.76
CA ILE A 158 31.94 8.57 -6.90
C ILE A 158 30.67 8.52 -7.77
N PRO A 159 29.71 7.61 -7.53
CA PRO A 159 28.41 7.65 -8.18
C PRO A 159 27.62 8.85 -7.61
N LEU A 160 27.94 10.05 -8.09
CA LEU A 160 27.19 11.26 -7.82
C LEU A 160 26.12 11.40 -8.89
N TYR A 161 24.88 11.53 -8.43
CA TYR A 161 23.71 11.91 -9.22
C TYR A 161 24.07 13.13 -10.07
N LYS A 162 24.22 12.97 -11.39
CA LYS A 162 24.50 14.11 -12.25
C LYS A 162 23.18 14.77 -12.59
N TYR A 163 22.80 15.65 -11.70
CA TYR A 163 22.06 16.85 -12.01
C TYR A 163 22.71 17.58 -13.20
N ASP A 164 21.92 17.94 -14.22
CA ASP A 164 22.39 18.92 -15.21
C ASP A 164 22.61 20.29 -14.54
N GLU A 165 23.03 21.30 -15.30
CA GLU A 165 23.25 22.66 -14.77
C GLU A 165 21.99 23.29 -14.15
N LEU A 166 20.82 22.65 -14.29
CA LEU A 166 19.51 23.04 -13.79
C LEU A 166 18.99 22.12 -12.67
N ASN A 167 19.82 21.20 -12.14
CA ASN A 167 19.39 20.19 -11.18
C ASN A 167 18.25 19.28 -11.67
N THR A 168 18.22 18.96 -12.96
CA THR A 168 17.27 17.99 -13.51
C THR A 168 17.96 16.67 -13.89
N ILE A 169 17.22 15.58 -13.77
CA ILE A 169 17.55 14.30 -14.41
C ILE A 169 16.96 14.38 -15.81
N SER A 170 17.79 14.53 -16.84
CA SER A 170 17.32 14.78 -18.21
C SER A 170 16.32 13.73 -18.74
N ALA A 171 16.38 12.49 -18.22
CA ALA A 171 15.44 11.43 -18.54
C ALA A 171 14.05 11.62 -17.91
N LEU A 172 13.93 12.38 -16.82
CA LEU A 172 12.68 12.69 -16.12
C LEU A 172 12.08 14.04 -16.56
N THR A 173 12.88 14.90 -17.18
CA THR A 173 12.48 16.26 -17.55
C THR A 173 11.28 16.26 -18.51
N GLY A 174 10.27 17.07 -18.20
CA GLY A 174 9.04 17.24 -18.96
C GLY A 174 8.04 16.09 -18.84
N LYS A 175 8.33 15.05 -18.05
CA LYS A 175 7.40 13.95 -17.80
C LYS A 175 6.38 14.32 -16.73
N THR A 176 5.16 13.82 -16.87
CA THR A 176 4.14 13.86 -15.83
C THR A 176 4.53 12.94 -14.68
N ILE A 177 3.85 13.03 -13.52
CA ILE A 177 4.08 12.09 -12.41
C ILE A 177 3.95 10.64 -12.88
N TYR A 178 2.92 10.30 -13.67
CA TYR A 178 2.78 8.97 -14.26
C TYR A 178 4.01 8.58 -15.09
N GLY A 179 4.45 9.45 -16.01
CA GLY A 179 5.61 9.16 -16.86
C GLY A 179 6.92 9.03 -16.10
N VAL A 180 7.05 9.73 -14.96
CA VAL A 180 8.20 9.55 -14.05
C VAL A 180 8.11 8.20 -13.34
N LEU A 181 6.95 7.83 -12.80
CA LEU A 181 6.74 6.54 -12.14
C LEU A 181 7.00 5.36 -13.08
N GLU A 182 6.45 5.41 -14.30
CA GLU A 182 6.66 4.43 -15.36
C GLU A 182 8.17 4.25 -15.63
N TYR A 183 8.89 5.35 -15.86
CA TYR A 183 10.33 5.28 -16.10
C TYR A 183 11.12 4.72 -14.91
N ILE A 184 10.77 5.11 -13.68
CA ILE A 184 11.45 4.62 -12.47
C ILE A 184 11.21 3.12 -12.28
N ILE A 185 9.97 2.66 -12.44
CA ILE A 185 9.56 1.27 -12.16
C ILE A 185 10.01 0.34 -13.27
N GLU A 186 9.77 0.69 -14.54
CA GLU A 186 9.96 -0.23 -15.66
C GLU A 186 11.39 -0.20 -16.21
N VAL A 187 12.07 0.94 -16.13
CA VAL A 187 13.41 1.12 -16.71
C VAL A 187 14.49 1.04 -15.64
N LEU A 188 14.47 1.94 -14.66
CA LEU A 188 15.56 2.05 -13.68
C LEU A 188 15.59 0.86 -12.72
N LEU A 189 14.44 0.51 -12.14
CA LEU A 189 14.35 -0.59 -11.19
C LEU A 189 14.63 -1.94 -11.87
N PHE A 190 14.19 -2.15 -13.11
CA PHE A 190 14.56 -3.33 -13.91
C PHE A 190 16.07 -3.41 -14.12
N ALA A 191 16.71 -2.32 -14.59
CA ALA A 191 18.15 -2.29 -14.83
C ALA A 191 18.96 -2.64 -13.57
N GLN A 192 18.48 -2.23 -12.39
CA GLN A 192 19.16 -2.48 -11.13
C GLN A 192 18.88 -3.86 -10.52
N THR A 193 17.65 -4.36 -10.62
CA THR A 193 17.23 -5.60 -9.92
C THR A 193 17.25 -6.83 -10.81
N GLY A 194 17.15 -6.64 -12.13
CA GLY A 194 16.90 -7.69 -13.12
C GLY A 194 15.46 -8.23 -13.13
N LEU A 195 14.56 -7.65 -12.33
CA LEU A 195 13.16 -8.07 -12.23
C LEU A 195 12.29 -7.13 -13.07
N ALA A 196 11.46 -7.68 -13.94
CA ALA A 196 10.55 -6.92 -14.79
C ALA A 196 9.33 -6.48 -13.96
N PHE A 197 9.36 -5.23 -13.48
CA PHE A 197 8.21 -4.56 -12.91
C PHE A 197 7.48 -3.80 -14.01
N THR A 198 6.16 -3.68 -13.86
CA THR A 198 5.32 -2.91 -14.80
C THR A 198 4.42 -1.94 -14.03
N LEU A 199 3.99 -0.87 -14.70
CA LEU A 199 2.99 0.06 -14.18
C LEU A 199 1.73 -0.04 -15.05
N ASP A 200 0.58 -0.33 -14.43
CA ASP A 200 -0.69 -0.41 -15.15
C ASP A 200 -1.05 0.94 -15.78
N ASP A 201 -1.72 0.90 -16.94
CA ASP A 201 -2.27 2.08 -17.58
C ASP A 201 -3.24 2.82 -16.62
N LEU A 202 -3.26 4.16 -16.69
CA LEU A 202 -4.10 5.02 -15.84
C LEU A 202 -5.60 4.69 -15.88
N GLY A 203 -6.06 4.00 -16.93
CA GLY A 203 -7.45 3.59 -17.10
C GLY A 203 -8.41 4.76 -17.31
N ALA A 204 -9.70 4.49 -17.18
CA ALA A 204 -10.76 5.49 -17.42
C ALA A 204 -11.12 6.34 -16.18
N GLN A 205 -10.48 6.07 -15.03
CA GLN A 205 -10.80 6.67 -13.73
C GLN A 205 -9.75 7.71 -13.27
N ASP A 206 -8.91 8.20 -14.19
CA ASP A 206 -7.88 9.21 -13.92
C ASP A 206 -8.50 10.52 -13.39
N ASP A 207 -8.02 10.97 -12.23
CA ASP A 207 -8.41 12.26 -11.61
C ASP A 207 -7.74 13.47 -12.29
N GLY A 208 -6.81 13.20 -13.21
CA GLY A 208 -6.09 14.19 -14.01
C GLY A 208 -4.87 14.79 -13.30
N GLU A 209 -4.67 14.56 -12.00
CA GLU A 209 -3.52 15.13 -11.28
C GLU A 209 -2.23 14.43 -11.69
N ILE A 210 -2.24 13.09 -11.69
CA ILE A 210 -1.06 12.27 -11.99
C ILE A 210 -0.61 12.37 -13.47
N SER A 211 -1.53 12.74 -14.36
CA SER A 211 -1.30 12.90 -15.80
C SER A 211 -1.09 14.35 -16.24
N SER A 212 -1.17 15.34 -15.33
CA SER A 212 -0.97 16.75 -15.65
C SER A 212 0.17 17.42 -14.89
N ILE A 213 0.48 16.98 -13.67
CA ILE A 213 1.56 17.57 -12.87
C ILE A 213 2.92 17.12 -13.42
N ILE A 214 3.79 18.09 -13.70
CA ILE A 214 5.17 17.87 -14.18
C ILE A 214 6.15 18.21 -13.05
N PRO A 215 6.70 17.21 -12.33
CA PRO A 215 7.60 17.47 -11.19
C PRO A 215 8.96 18.04 -11.61
N PHE A 216 9.43 17.69 -12.82
CA PHE A 216 10.71 18.13 -13.40
C PHE A 216 10.46 18.94 -14.69
N PRO A 217 10.03 20.20 -14.60
CA PRO A 217 9.72 21.00 -15.78
C PRO A 217 10.95 21.34 -16.63
N SER A 218 10.75 21.50 -17.94
CA SER A 218 11.82 21.78 -18.92
C SER A 218 12.08 23.26 -19.17
N ASP A 219 11.32 24.16 -18.54
CA ASP A 219 11.23 25.58 -18.87
C ASP A 219 11.94 26.51 -17.86
N ASN A 220 12.90 25.97 -17.10
CA ASN A 220 13.60 26.66 -16.01
C ASN A 220 12.68 27.17 -14.88
N THR A 221 11.44 26.68 -14.79
CA THR A 221 10.62 26.90 -13.59
C THR A 221 11.16 26.09 -12.41
N LYS A 222 10.84 26.55 -11.19
CA LYS A 222 11.30 25.89 -9.95
C LYS A 222 10.81 24.45 -9.93
N LEU A 223 11.73 23.51 -9.72
CA LEU A 223 11.40 22.11 -9.51
C LEU A 223 10.41 21.97 -8.37
N LEU A 224 9.38 21.13 -8.56
CA LEU A 224 8.45 20.81 -7.47
C LEU A 224 9.14 19.96 -6.40
N ARG A 225 10.15 19.19 -6.81
CA ARG A 225 10.97 18.32 -5.95
C ARG A 225 12.40 18.23 -6.46
N THR A 226 13.32 18.07 -5.52
CA THR A 226 14.73 17.74 -5.75
C THR A 226 15.01 16.35 -5.17
N ILE A 227 15.84 15.54 -5.82
CA ILE A 227 16.16 14.14 -5.46
C ILE A 227 17.59 14.07 -4.90
N ASN A 228 17.76 13.94 -3.58
CA ASN A 228 19.06 14.08 -2.90
C ASN A 228 19.65 15.51 -2.95
N ASP A 229 18.85 16.53 -2.65
CA ASP A 229 19.34 17.91 -2.59
C ASP A 229 20.29 18.14 -1.39
N GLY A 230 21.48 18.65 -1.67
CA GLY A 230 22.29 19.34 -0.68
C GLY A 230 23.17 18.52 0.26
N SER A 231 23.24 17.19 0.18
CA SER A 231 24.17 16.42 1.02
C SER A 231 24.69 15.14 0.34
N PRO A 232 26.01 14.98 0.15
CA PRO A 232 26.61 13.75 -0.38
C PRO A 232 26.50 12.55 0.59
N TRP A 233 25.88 12.74 1.75
CA TRP A 233 25.80 11.75 2.83
C TRP A 233 24.42 11.08 2.96
N TYR A 234 23.41 11.53 2.21
CA TYR A 234 22.09 10.92 2.18
C TYR A 234 21.84 10.36 0.79
N PHE A 235 21.40 9.10 0.74
CA PHE A 235 20.88 8.49 -0.48
C PHE A 235 19.40 8.17 -0.24
N GLU A 236 18.56 8.57 -1.19
CA GLU A 236 17.16 8.19 -1.26
C GLU A 236 17.03 6.79 -1.87
N THR A 237 16.02 6.07 -1.41
CA THR A 237 15.64 4.79 -2.01
C THR A 237 14.59 5.00 -3.10
N TYR A 238 14.35 4.00 -3.95
CA TYR A 238 13.24 4.05 -4.91
C TYR A 238 11.91 4.33 -4.20
N GLY A 239 11.71 3.74 -3.02
CA GLY A 239 10.50 3.94 -2.24
C GLY A 239 10.33 5.39 -1.78
N ASP A 240 11.42 6.05 -1.39
CA ASP A 240 11.37 7.46 -0.97
C ASP A 240 10.99 8.37 -2.13
N VAL A 241 11.63 8.21 -3.29
CA VAL A 241 11.33 9.00 -4.49
C VAL A 241 9.88 8.78 -4.95
N ILE A 242 9.43 7.53 -5.03
CA ILE A 242 8.06 7.19 -5.44
C ILE A 242 7.05 7.78 -4.45
N ARG A 243 7.28 7.65 -3.14
CA ARG A 243 6.39 8.23 -2.12
C ARG A 243 6.28 9.74 -2.26
N SER A 244 7.40 10.44 -2.43
CA SER A 244 7.41 11.89 -2.62
C SER A 244 6.72 12.35 -3.91
N LEU A 245 6.72 11.52 -4.96
CA LEU A 245 5.93 11.78 -6.18
C LEU A 245 4.43 11.57 -5.93
N LEU A 246 4.06 10.50 -5.25
CA LEU A 246 2.66 10.20 -4.93
C LEU A 246 2.07 11.25 -3.99
N GLU A 247 2.84 11.83 -3.06
CA GLU A 247 2.42 12.93 -2.18
C GLU A 247 2.03 14.23 -2.91
N LEU A 248 2.43 14.40 -4.17
CA LEU A 248 1.98 15.51 -5.02
C LEU A 248 0.59 15.27 -5.62
N THR A 249 0.04 14.08 -5.40
CA THR A 249 -1.28 13.63 -5.83
C THR A 249 -2.03 13.06 -4.63
N ASN A 250 -3.29 12.70 -4.81
CA ASN A 250 -4.01 11.86 -3.83
C ASN A 250 -4.00 10.37 -4.20
N CYS A 251 -3.19 9.98 -5.19
CA CYS A 251 -3.11 8.61 -5.69
C CYS A 251 -2.31 7.70 -4.77
N ILE A 252 -2.59 6.39 -4.85
CA ILE A 252 -1.87 5.35 -4.14
C ILE A 252 -1.35 4.31 -5.13
N LEU A 253 -0.13 3.83 -4.91
CA LEU A 253 0.49 2.78 -5.71
C LEU A 253 0.37 1.42 -4.99
N VAL A 254 -0.35 0.49 -5.61
CA VAL A 254 -0.64 -0.83 -5.04
C VAL A 254 0.08 -1.93 -5.84
N PRO A 255 0.91 -2.76 -5.19
CA PRO A 255 1.56 -3.87 -5.87
C PRO A 255 0.59 -5.00 -6.21
N ARG A 256 0.88 -5.74 -7.28
CA ARG A 256 0.14 -6.91 -7.77
C ARG A 256 1.03 -8.17 -7.75
N ALA A 257 0.42 -9.34 -7.92
CA ALA A 257 1.11 -10.63 -7.86
C ALA A 257 2.15 -10.85 -8.97
N ASP A 258 1.98 -10.20 -10.13
CA ASP A 258 2.81 -10.30 -11.32
C ASP A 258 3.94 -9.27 -11.38
N LEU A 259 4.24 -8.60 -10.25
CA LEU A 259 5.16 -7.45 -10.17
C LEU A 259 4.66 -6.21 -10.92
N ALA A 260 3.38 -6.17 -11.30
CA ALA A 260 2.72 -4.96 -11.74
C ALA A 260 2.39 -4.06 -10.55
N PHE A 261 2.32 -2.76 -10.81
CA PHE A 261 1.79 -1.77 -9.89
C PHE A 261 0.53 -1.15 -10.47
N ARG A 262 -0.52 -1.05 -9.66
CA ARG A 262 -1.76 -0.35 -10.00
C ARG A 262 -1.83 0.98 -9.28
N ILE A 263 -2.13 2.04 -10.02
CA ILE A 263 -2.50 3.33 -9.43
C ILE A 263 -3.96 3.29 -9.03
N MET A 264 -4.26 3.72 -7.80
CA MET A 264 -5.62 3.86 -7.30
C MET A 264 -5.90 5.29 -6.89
N TYR A 265 -7.06 5.76 -7.31
CA TYR A 265 -7.51 7.13 -7.15
C TYR A 265 -8.46 7.24 -5.96
N PRO A 266 -8.52 8.40 -5.27
CA PRO A 266 -9.56 8.67 -4.29
C PRO A 266 -10.91 8.75 -5.00
N GLN A 267 -11.79 7.81 -4.70
CA GLN A 267 -13.15 7.84 -5.24
C GLN A 267 -14.12 8.36 -4.16
N SER A 268 -15.00 9.29 -4.50
CA SER A 268 -15.96 9.86 -3.54
C SER A 268 -17.40 9.38 -3.75
N SER A 269 -17.69 8.74 -4.89
CA SER A 269 -19.04 8.36 -5.31
C SER A 269 -19.26 6.87 -5.57
N ASP A 270 -18.20 6.05 -5.50
CA ASP A 270 -18.26 4.69 -6.00
C ASP A 270 -18.94 3.76 -4.99
N THR A 271 -19.74 2.83 -5.51
CA THR A 271 -20.41 1.79 -4.74
C THR A 271 -19.41 0.92 -3.99
N ALA A 272 -19.87 0.19 -2.97
CA ALA A 272 -19.03 -0.81 -2.33
C ALA A 272 -18.56 -1.85 -3.34
N ASP A 273 -17.29 -2.24 -3.24
CA ASP A 273 -16.73 -3.35 -4.01
C ASP A 273 -17.32 -4.66 -3.48
N VAL A 274 -17.30 -4.86 -2.16
CA VAL A 274 -17.82 -6.07 -1.52
C VAL A 274 -18.77 -5.72 -0.38
N THR A 275 -19.91 -6.40 -0.34
CA THR A 275 -20.86 -6.29 0.77
C THR A 275 -20.90 -7.60 1.57
N TYR A 276 -20.75 -7.49 2.88
CA TYR A 276 -20.91 -8.59 3.84
C TYR A 276 -22.18 -8.42 4.66
N TYR A 277 -22.79 -9.55 5.05
CA TYR A 277 -24.09 -9.59 5.69
C TYR A 277 -24.03 -10.36 7.01
N SER A 278 -24.83 -9.93 7.98
CA SER A 278 -24.96 -10.65 9.26
C SER A 278 -25.80 -11.92 9.17
N SER A 279 -26.57 -12.05 8.08
CA SER A 279 -27.43 -13.18 7.76
C SER A 279 -26.88 -13.87 6.54
N ASN A 280 -26.72 -15.19 6.62
CA ASN A 280 -26.24 -16.02 5.51
C ASN A 280 -27.21 -16.06 4.33
N ALA A 281 -28.49 -15.67 4.51
CA ALA A 281 -29.48 -15.68 3.45
C ALA A 281 -29.26 -14.55 2.42
N ASP A 282 -28.55 -13.50 2.82
CA ASP A 282 -28.47 -12.24 2.07
C ASP A 282 -27.14 -12.08 1.30
N GLY A 283 -26.17 -12.99 1.52
CA GLY A 283 -24.90 -12.99 0.79
C GLY A 283 -23.73 -13.57 1.58
N HIS A 284 -22.55 -12.96 1.45
CA HIS A 284 -21.34 -13.39 2.13
C HIS A 284 -21.39 -13.04 3.62
N PRO A 285 -21.23 -14.02 4.53
CA PRO A 285 -21.35 -13.73 5.95
C PRO A 285 -20.07 -13.12 6.52
N PHE A 286 -20.22 -12.40 7.63
CA PHE A 286 -19.12 -12.03 8.51
C PHE A 286 -19.33 -12.65 9.90
N TYR A 287 -18.23 -12.94 10.60
CA TYR A 287 -18.26 -13.48 11.96
C TYR A 287 -18.41 -12.38 13.01
N GLU A 288 -17.68 -11.29 12.83
CA GLU A 288 -17.64 -10.16 13.76
C GLU A 288 -17.54 -8.85 12.97
N ALA A 289 -18.29 -7.84 13.39
CA ALA A 289 -18.11 -6.47 12.93
C ALA A 289 -18.09 -5.56 14.17
N GLU A 290 -17.00 -4.82 14.32
CA GLU A 290 -16.78 -3.89 15.42
C GLU A 290 -16.64 -2.49 14.83
N ASN A 291 -17.57 -1.60 15.17
CA ASN A 291 -17.51 -0.20 14.81
C ASN A 291 -16.85 0.59 15.94
N ARG A 292 -15.61 1.02 15.75
CA ARG A 292 -14.92 1.90 16.70
C ARG A 292 -15.17 3.35 16.34
N ARG A 293 -15.25 4.18 17.37
CA ARG A 293 -15.25 5.64 17.24
C ARG A 293 -14.16 6.19 18.13
N LEU A 294 -13.26 6.97 17.56
CA LEU A 294 -12.31 7.76 18.33
C LEU A 294 -12.97 9.07 18.78
N ASN A 295 -12.63 9.56 19.97
CA ASN A 295 -13.31 10.69 20.63
C ASN A 295 -12.73 12.07 20.23
N MET A 296 -11.79 12.15 19.30
CA MET A 296 -11.09 13.40 18.99
C MET A 296 -11.13 13.69 17.49
N ILE A 297 -12.01 14.59 17.08
CA ILE A 297 -12.12 15.09 15.70
C ILE A 297 -11.56 16.52 15.68
N PRO A 298 -10.55 16.83 14.85
CA PRO A 298 -10.20 18.21 14.60
C PRO A 298 -11.30 18.84 13.74
N ASN A 299 -11.98 19.85 14.29
CA ASN A 299 -13.06 20.54 13.61
C ASN A 299 -12.57 21.57 12.57
N HIS A 300 -11.26 21.83 12.53
CA HIS A 300 -10.60 22.79 11.65
C HIS A 300 -9.13 22.41 11.45
N ILE A 301 -8.63 22.52 10.22
CA ILE A 301 -7.22 22.40 9.87
C ILE A 301 -6.78 23.63 9.10
N GLU A 302 -5.59 24.13 9.43
CA GLU A 302 -4.96 25.28 8.78
C GLU A 302 -3.56 24.90 8.28
N VAL A 303 -3.30 25.22 7.01
CA VAL A 303 -2.02 24.99 6.34
C VAL A 303 -1.46 26.32 5.84
N TYR A 304 -0.19 26.58 6.16
CA TYR A 304 0.56 27.75 5.74
C TYR A 304 1.53 27.37 4.61
N GLY A 305 1.63 28.22 3.59
CA GLY A 305 2.47 27.99 2.42
C GLY A 305 3.00 29.29 1.80
N GLY A 306 3.83 29.13 0.77
CA GLY A 306 4.55 30.22 0.12
C GLY A 306 5.60 30.83 1.05
N GLU A 307 6.48 31.66 0.50
CA GLU A 307 7.49 32.34 1.32
C GLU A 307 7.65 33.77 0.83
N ASP A 308 7.51 34.71 1.76
CA ASP A 308 7.83 36.10 1.51
C ASP A 308 9.36 36.26 1.50
N ALA A 309 9.90 36.70 0.36
CA ALA A 309 11.34 36.77 0.14
C ALA A 309 12.09 37.75 1.07
N ILE A 310 11.37 38.61 1.80
CA ILE A 310 11.95 39.64 2.67
C ILE A 310 11.86 39.21 4.13
N THR A 311 10.70 38.70 4.53
CA THR A 311 10.37 38.41 5.93
C THR A 311 10.51 36.94 6.28
N GLY A 312 10.57 36.05 5.29
CA GLY A 312 10.57 34.61 5.50
C GLY A 312 9.32 34.17 6.24
N TYR A 313 8.16 34.75 5.91
CA TYR A 313 6.87 34.33 6.47
C TYR A 313 5.99 33.72 5.38
N PRO A 314 5.03 32.84 5.74
CA PRO A 314 4.10 32.31 4.76
C PRO A 314 3.25 33.42 4.14
N THR A 315 3.08 33.37 2.82
CA THR A 315 2.31 34.37 2.05
C THR A 315 0.90 33.89 1.75
N VAL A 316 0.63 32.60 1.88
CA VAL A 316 -0.68 32.00 1.59
C VAL A 316 -1.11 31.03 2.68
N THR A 317 -2.42 30.93 2.87
CA THR A 317 -3.03 30.00 3.83
C THR A 317 -4.18 29.23 3.18
N GLY A 318 -4.46 28.05 3.73
CA GLY A 318 -5.58 27.22 3.37
C GLY A 318 -6.24 26.64 4.60
N HIS A 319 -7.56 26.48 4.54
CA HIS A 319 -8.35 26.01 5.65
C HIS A 319 -9.28 24.88 5.21
N TRP A 320 -9.47 23.89 6.07
CA TRP A 320 -10.51 22.87 5.97
C TRP A 320 -11.35 22.84 7.24
N TYR A 321 -12.66 22.65 7.08
CA TYR A 321 -13.62 22.60 8.17
C TYR A 321 -14.45 21.32 8.06
N ASP A 322 -14.73 20.68 9.20
CA ASP A 322 -15.60 19.52 9.21
C ASP A 322 -17.06 19.93 9.00
N THR A 323 -17.64 19.54 7.86
CA THR A 323 -19.01 19.85 7.47
C THR A 323 -20.08 19.26 8.39
N ASP A 324 -19.75 18.20 9.16
CA ASP A 324 -20.70 17.60 10.10
C ASP A 324 -20.91 18.48 11.35
N HIS A 325 -19.94 19.35 11.65
CA HIS A 325 -19.96 20.30 12.76
C HIS A 325 -20.10 21.75 12.28
N PHE A 326 -19.90 22.02 10.98
CA PHE A 326 -20.12 23.31 10.32
C PHE A 326 -21.27 23.21 9.31
N SER A 327 -22.45 23.69 9.71
CA SER A 327 -23.54 23.95 8.76
C SER A 327 -23.53 25.43 8.34
N GLY A 328 -23.11 25.69 7.10
CA GLY A 328 -23.25 27.00 6.47
C GLY A 328 -21.93 27.62 6.00
N TRP A 329 -21.85 27.87 4.70
CA TRP A 329 -20.85 28.75 4.10
C TRP A 329 -21.15 30.20 4.53
N VAL A 330 -20.64 30.62 5.68
CA VAL A 330 -20.75 32.02 6.11
C VAL A 330 -19.37 32.53 6.53
N SER A 331 -18.76 33.29 5.62
CA SER A 331 -17.69 34.22 5.98
C SER A 331 -18.27 35.35 6.85
N PRO A 332 -17.60 35.79 7.94
CA PRO A 332 -16.34 35.29 8.50
C PRO A 332 -16.60 34.19 9.54
N ALA A 333 -15.79 33.14 9.50
CA ALA A 333 -15.84 31.91 10.28
C ALA A 333 -15.64 32.07 11.82
N THR A 334 -16.01 33.21 12.40
CA THR A 334 -15.78 33.55 13.81
C THR A 334 -17.04 33.47 14.68
N LEU A 335 -18.22 33.17 14.11
CA LEU A 335 -19.51 33.31 14.80
C LEU A 335 -20.39 32.04 14.85
N ALA A 336 -19.95 30.92 14.29
CA ALA A 336 -20.62 29.65 14.55
C ALA A 336 -20.19 29.14 15.93
N THR A 337 -21.16 28.97 16.83
CA THR A 337 -20.95 28.63 18.25
C THR A 337 -20.15 27.34 18.38
N TYR A 338 -18.88 27.54 18.68
CA TYR A 338 -17.86 26.54 18.90
C TYR A 338 -18.03 25.93 20.30
N ASP A 339 -18.33 24.63 20.41
CA ASP A 339 -18.69 23.97 21.69
C ASP A 339 -17.76 22.80 22.09
N GLY A 340 -16.56 22.70 21.50
CA GLY A 340 -15.58 21.65 21.82
C GLY A 340 -14.18 22.19 22.15
N PRO A 341 -13.29 21.43 22.81
CA PRO A 341 -11.89 21.84 22.99
C PRO A 341 -11.12 21.82 21.66
N PHE A 342 -10.32 22.86 21.42
CA PHE A 342 -9.59 23.06 20.16
C PHE A 342 -8.41 22.09 20.12
N MET A 343 -8.34 21.26 19.10
CA MET A 343 -7.11 20.58 18.76
C MET A 343 -6.49 21.30 17.57
N GLU A 344 -5.58 22.22 17.87
CA GLU A 344 -4.75 22.83 16.84
C GLU A 344 -3.86 21.74 16.23
N VAL A 345 -4.20 21.27 15.04
CA VAL A 345 -3.23 20.53 14.22
C VAL A 345 -2.43 21.59 13.48
N LYS A 346 -1.46 22.21 14.17
CA LYS A 346 -0.35 22.82 13.46
C LYS A 346 0.41 21.66 12.85
N ALA A 347 0.41 21.54 11.53
CA ALA A 347 1.45 20.78 10.86
C ALA A 347 2.78 21.35 11.38
N SER A 348 3.45 20.57 12.24
CA SER A 348 4.51 21.09 13.07
C SER A 348 5.78 21.23 12.25
N GLY A 349 6.27 22.45 12.24
CA GLY A 349 7.66 22.78 12.34
C GLY A 349 7.79 23.99 13.30
N SER A 350 8.93 24.29 13.94
CA SER A 350 9.11 25.35 14.98
C SER A 350 9.49 26.74 14.44
N THR A 351 9.49 27.86 15.16
CA THR A 351 9.99 29.14 14.57
C THR A 351 11.49 29.16 14.15
N ASP A 352 12.25 28.08 14.46
CA ASP A 352 13.59 27.72 13.93
C ASP A 352 13.56 26.38 13.13
N ARG A 353 12.37 25.79 12.97
CA ARG A 353 12.07 24.49 12.39
C ARG A 353 10.74 24.51 11.61
N MET A 354 10.20 25.66 11.19
CA MET A 354 8.82 25.94 10.74
C MET A 354 8.99 25.89 9.26
N LEU A 355 9.01 24.67 8.76
CA LEU A 355 8.97 24.44 7.35
C LEU A 355 7.51 24.60 6.96
N TRP A 356 7.11 25.83 6.60
CA TRP A 356 6.00 25.98 5.67
C TRP A 356 6.50 25.53 4.30
N GLU A 357 5.67 24.82 3.56
CA GLU A 357 6.10 24.29 2.27
C GLU A 357 6.16 25.43 1.24
N THR A 358 7.37 25.81 0.85
CA THR A 358 7.58 26.79 -0.23
C THR A 358 6.99 26.36 -1.58
N GLY A 359 6.64 25.07 -1.72
CA GLY A 359 5.93 24.51 -2.88
C GLY A 359 4.40 24.75 -2.87
N LEU A 360 3.82 25.06 -1.71
CA LEU A 360 2.41 25.45 -1.55
C LEU A 360 2.28 26.97 -1.75
N ASP A 361 2.64 27.46 -2.93
CA ASP A 361 2.73 28.87 -3.30
C ASP A 361 1.40 29.54 -3.66
N THR A 362 0.30 28.80 -3.60
CA THR A 362 -1.05 29.32 -3.85
C THR A 362 -2.01 28.93 -2.73
N ALA A 363 -3.00 29.79 -2.47
CA ALA A 363 -4.05 29.50 -1.51
C ALA A 363 -4.86 28.24 -1.86
N GLU A 364 -4.94 27.88 -3.16
CA GLU A 364 -5.59 26.64 -3.61
C GLU A 364 -4.82 25.40 -3.19
N LYS A 365 -3.50 25.35 -3.42
CA LYS A 365 -2.64 24.27 -2.94
C LYS A 365 -2.73 24.09 -1.41
N CYS A 366 -2.71 25.19 -0.65
CA CYS A 366 -2.88 25.12 0.80
C CYS A 366 -4.26 24.59 1.22
N ARG A 367 -5.34 24.98 0.52
CA ARG A 367 -6.70 24.47 0.80
C ARG A 367 -6.81 22.97 0.51
N ASN A 368 -6.24 22.51 -0.61
CA ASN A 368 -6.23 21.10 -0.97
C ASN A 368 -5.49 20.28 0.08
N LYS A 369 -4.32 20.76 0.54
CA LYS A 369 -3.56 20.10 1.61
C LYS A 369 -4.30 20.08 2.96
N ALA A 370 -4.94 21.20 3.33
CA ALA A 370 -5.75 21.25 4.54
C ALA A 370 -6.92 20.26 4.47
N ALA A 371 -7.55 20.13 3.29
CA ALA A 371 -8.63 19.18 3.08
C ALA A 371 -8.16 17.72 3.16
N GLU A 372 -7.04 17.40 2.54
CA GLU A 372 -6.42 16.07 2.61
C GLU A 372 -6.20 15.64 4.07
N LEU A 373 -5.54 16.48 4.88
CA LEU A 373 -5.29 16.21 6.29
C LEU A 373 -6.61 16.06 7.08
N GLY A 374 -7.62 16.84 6.73
CA GLY A 374 -8.93 16.84 7.37
C GLY A 374 -9.65 15.53 7.16
N TRP A 375 -9.68 15.07 5.91
CA TRP A 375 -10.24 13.79 5.53
C TRP A 375 -9.46 12.62 6.13
N GLN A 376 -8.13 12.65 6.12
CA GLN A 376 -7.29 11.61 6.74
C GLN A 376 -7.61 11.44 8.23
N LEU A 377 -7.71 12.54 8.98
CA LEU A 377 -8.03 12.49 10.41
C LEU A 377 -9.47 12.04 10.64
N LYS A 378 -10.41 12.47 9.78
CA LYS A 378 -11.81 12.04 9.80
C LYS A 378 -11.98 10.54 9.52
N ASP A 379 -11.18 9.99 8.61
CA ASP A 379 -11.21 8.57 8.24
C ASP A 379 -10.56 7.69 9.32
N GLN A 380 -9.49 8.15 9.98
CA GLN A 380 -8.89 7.44 11.11
C GLN A 380 -9.87 7.20 12.28
N ILE A 381 -10.91 8.02 12.41
CA ILE A 381 -11.96 7.86 13.42
C ILE A 381 -12.91 6.71 13.09
N ARG A 382 -13.15 6.47 11.79
CA ARG A 382 -14.02 5.40 11.29
C ARG A 382 -13.23 4.09 11.21
N GLY A 383 -12.85 3.58 12.38
CA GLY A 383 -12.21 2.27 12.50
C GLY A 383 -13.26 1.17 12.57
N THR A 384 -13.63 0.57 11.44
CA THR A 384 -14.42 -0.67 11.46
C THR A 384 -13.49 -1.87 11.32
N ARG A 385 -13.59 -2.82 12.24
CA ARG A 385 -12.94 -4.13 12.12
C ARG A 385 -13.98 -5.16 11.76
N VAL A 386 -13.74 -5.90 10.68
CA VAL A 386 -14.60 -7.02 10.27
C VAL A 386 -13.76 -8.29 10.26
N ILE A 387 -14.27 -9.35 10.88
CA ILE A 387 -13.72 -10.69 10.74
C ILE A 387 -14.64 -11.46 9.81
N ILE A 388 -14.10 -11.89 8.68
CA ILE A 388 -14.81 -12.66 7.66
C ILE A 388 -14.23 -14.07 7.55
N PRO A 389 -14.98 -15.03 6.99
CA PRO A 389 -14.38 -16.24 6.45
C PRO A 389 -13.35 -15.90 5.36
N MET A 390 -12.47 -16.84 5.02
CA MET A 390 -11.43 -16.59 4.03
C MET A 390 -12.02 -16.16 2.67
N ASP A 391 -11.86 -14.90 2.32
CA ASP A 391 -12.35 -14.36 1.06
C ASP A 391 -11.17 -13.98 0.17
N ALA A 392 -11.17 -14.50 -1.05
CA ALA A 392 -10.07 -14.29 -1.99
C ALA A 392 -10.24 -13.01 -2.81
N ARG A 393 -11.40 -12.34 -2.70
CA ARG A 393 -11.76 -11.16 -3.50
C ARG A 393 -11.20 -9.87 -2.95
N VAL A 394 -11.24 -9.73 -1.63
CA VAL A 394 -10.92 -8.49 -0.93
C VAL A 394 -9.43 -8.20 -1.05
N GLU A 395 -9.13 -6.98 -1.43
CA GLU A 395 -7.78 -6.41 -1.48
C GLU A 395 -7.68 -5.18 -0.59
N LEU A 396 -6.45 -4.78 -0.27
CA LEU A 396 -6.19 -3.47 0.31
C LEU A 396 -6.86 -2.36 -0.54
N TYR A 397 -7.57 -1.47 0.15
CA TYR A 397 -8.38 -0.35 -0.38
C TYR A 397 -9.65 -0.72 -1.16
N ASP A 398 -10.06 -1.98 -1.22
CA ASP A 398 -11.43 -2.30 -1.64
C ASP A 398 -12.42 -1.67 -0.66
N ARG A 399 -13.52 -1.10 -1.18
CA ARG A 399 -14.63 -0.56 -0.39
C ARG A 399 -15.47 -1.72 0.11
N VAL A 400 -15.51 -1.86 1.43
CA VAL A 400 -16.31 -2.91 2.07
C VAL A 400 -17.52 -2.31 2.76
N GLU A 401 -18.70 -2.80 2.40
CA GLU A 401 -19.96 -2.52 3.09
C GLU A 401 -20.32 -3.66 4.03
N VAL A 402 -20.82 -3.33 5.22
CA VAL A 402 -21.30 -4.30 6.20
C VAL A 402 -22.76 -4.03 6.51
N ASN A 403 -23.62 -4.98 6.16
CA ASN A 403 -25.04 -4.97 6.48
C ASN A 403 -25.30 -5.86 7.69
N ASP A 404 -25.30 -5.26 8.89
CA ASP A 404 -25.68 -5.95 10.13
C ASP A 404 -27.16 -5.72 10.46
N ALA A 405 -27.98 -6.74 10.22
CA ALA A 405 -29.39 -6.78 10.58
C ALA A 405 -29.64 -7.32 12.01
N ARG A 406 -28.59 -7.73 12.74
CA ARG A 406 -28.75 -8.25 14.12
C ARG A 406 -28.88 -7.06 15.07
N GLY A 407 -30.11 -6.80 15.51
CA GLY A 407 -30.41 -5.73 16.46
C GLY A 407 -31.23 -4.57 15.90
N LEU A 408 -31.84 -4.73 14.72
CA LEU A 408 -33.00 -3.94 14.29
C LEU A 408 -34.30 -4.43 14.95
#